data_AF-A0A0L0T1S9-F1
#
_entry.id   AF-A0A0L0T1S9-F1
#
_cell.length_a   1.000
_cell.length_b   1.000
_cell.length_c   1.000
_cell.angle_alpha   90.00
_cell.angle_beta   90.00
_cell.angle_gamma   90.00
#
_symmetry.space_group_name_H-M   'P 1'
#
loop_
_entity.id
_entity.type
_entity.pdbx_description
1 polymer ?
#
loop_
_entity_poly.entity_id
_entity_poly.type
_entity_poly.pdbx_seq_one_letter_code
_entity_poly.pdbx_strand_id
1 'polypeptide(L)'
;MIRTGPAGAPAVAHPLVKDVLAKELQLYYTHVTAAVVSRDDTVRETALGSLATDPGLQPLLPYLIKAAQDHITKHLRQLWEVAAMVAMVDAVLRNGNFFMVPYLHQLIPLLLTTIVGRHLGSGDPAEDHWALRRTAARLLAGVLAQHQSAYPLMTTRVQKTLLTALVDDSKAVTSKYGAVVALALLGTHSARMLVTEAPRYEAGIFAPVLGGGTEGGTACAVPAANERNVRQLLDAYA
;
A
#
# COMPACT_ATOMS: atom_id res chain seq x y z
N MET A 1 -7.70 9.78 52.38
CA MET A 1 -8.40 8.76 51.56
C MET A 1 -7.89 8.85 50.14
N ILE A 2 -7.28 7.77 49.70
CA ILE A 2 -6.64 7.55 48.39
C ILE A 2 -7.72 7.28 47.35
N ARG A 3 -7.60 7.84 46.14
CA ARG A 3 -8.04 7.19 44.90
C ARG A 3 -7.29 7.78 43.70
N THR A 4 -6.11 7.22 43.49
CA THR A 4 -5.37 7.24 42.22
C THR A 4 -6.16 6.43 41.18
N GLY A 5 -6.48 7.04 40.04
CA GLY A 5 -7.00 6.33 38.87
C GLY A 5 -5.89 5.52 38.19
N PRO A 6 -6.22 4.41 37.50
CA PRO A 6 -5.22 3.49 36.99
C PRO A 6 -4.42 4.16 35.88
N ALA A 7 -3.10 4.13 36.09
CA ALA A 7 -2.07 4.56 35.17
C ALA A 7 -2.33 4.01 33.75
N GLY A 8 -2.10 4.87 32.77
CA GLY A 8 -2.10 4.50 31.36
C GLY A 8 -1.24 3.26 31.15
N ALA A 9 -1.84 2.27 30.46
CA ALA A 9 -1.14 1.09 30.02
C ALA A 9 0.16 1.52 29.30
N PRO A 10 1.32 0.94 29.66
CA PRO A 10 2.53 1.23 28.94
C PRO A 10 2.33 0.83 27.48
N ALA A 11 2.55 1.79 26.58
CA ALA A 11 2.69 1.51 25.16
C ALA A 11 3.66 0.34 25.01
N VAL A 12 3.22 -0.73 24.33
CA VAL A 12 4.05 -1.90 24.03
C VAL A 12 5.18 -1.41 23.14
N ALA A 13 6.30 -1.06 23.76
CA ALA A 13 7.51 -0.66 23.08
C ALA A 13 7.99 -1.87 22.30
N HIS A 14 7.94 -1.80 20.96
CA HIS A 14 8.57 -2.79 20.11
C HIS A 14 10.07 -2.82 20.46
N PRO A 15 10.59 -3.94 21.00
CA PRO A 15 11.95 -4.00 21.47
C PRO A 15 12.90 -3.77 20.29
N LEU A 16 13.85 -2.85 20.47
CA LEU A 16 14.89 -2.57 19.51
C LEU A 16 15.65 -3.87 19.21
N VAL A 17 15.87 -4.09 17.91
CA VAL A 17 16.52 -5.22 17.20
C VAL A 17 17.75 -5.85 17.89
N LYS A 18 18.37 -5.21 18.88
CA LYS A 18 19.74 -5.50 19.28
C LYS A 18 19.90 -6.62 20.31
N ASP A 19 18.87 -6.97 21.10
CA ASP A 19 19.07 -7.87 22.25
C ASP A 19 18.34 -9.22 22.20
N VAL A 20 17.52 -9.52 21.18
CA VAL A 20 16.65 -10.73 21.18
C VAL A 20 16.83 -11.63 19.94
N LEU A 21 17.61 -11.22 18.94
CA LEU A 21 17.76 -11.96 17.69
C LEU A 21 19.13 -12.64 17.59
N ALA A 22 19.16 -13.89 17.11
CA ALA A 22 20.40 -14.60 16.81
C ALA A 22 21.25 -13.80 15.80
N LYS A 23 22.58 -13.82 15.96
CA LYS A 23 23.51 -13.09 15.09
C LYS A 23 23.33 -13.45 13.61
N GLU A 24 23.00 -14.71 13.32
CA GLU A 24 22.70 -15.19 11.97
C GLU A 24 21.44 -14.53 11.37
N LEU A 25 20.40 -14.33 12.16
CA LEU A 25 19.17 -13.66 11.72
C LEU A 25 19.38 -12.16 11.50
N GLN A 26 20.25 -11.52 12.27
CA GLN A 26 20.64 -10.11 12.05
C GLN A 26 21.42 -9.95 10.74
N LEU A 27 22.35 -10.88 10.47
CA LEU A 27 23.08 -10.92 9.20
C LEU A 27 22.14 -11.18 8.02
N TYR A 28 21.23 -12.14 8.16
CA TYR A 28 20.20 -12.42 7.16
C TYR A 28 19.34 -11.18 6.87
N TYR A 29 18.83 -10.51 7.91
CA TYR A 29 18.07 -9.27 7.77
C TYR A 29 18.84 -8.19 7.01
N THR A 30 20.10 -7.97 7.37
CA THR A 30 20.94 -6.94 6.73
C THR A 30 21.18 -7.29 5.27
N HIS A 31 21.47 -8.56 4.97
CA HIS A 31 21.69 -9.04 3.62
C HIS A 31 20.42 -8.94 2.76
N VAL A 32 19.27 -9.37 3.28
CA VAL A 32 17.99 -9.33 2.53
C VAL A 32 17.51 -7.91 2.30
N THR A 33 17.56 -7.03 3.31
CA THR A 33 17.17 -5.63 3.13
C THR A 33 18.06 -4.89 2.14
N ALA A 34 19.37 -5.17 2.13
CA ALA A 34 20.28 -4.65 1.12
C ALA A 34 20.03 -5.25 -0.27
N ALA A 35 19.76 -6.56 -0.35
CA ALA A 35 19.51 -7.28 -1.60
C ALA A 35 18.20 -6.82 -2.27
N VAL A 36 17.16 -6.53 -1.49
CA VAL A 36 15.88 -6.01 -2.00
C VAL A 36 16.05 -4.65 -2.68
N VAL A 37 16.93 -3.79 -2.14
CA VAL A 37 17.20 -2.45 -2.66
C VAL A 37 18.38 -2.46 -3.66
N SER A 38 18.92 -3.63 -3.99
CA SER A 38 19.97 -3.77 -5.00
C SER A 38 19.45 -3.38 -6.40
N ARG A 39 20.34 -2.85 -7.25
CA ARG A 39 20.06 -2.59 -8.67
C ARG A 39 20.14 -3.85 -9.54
N ASP A 40 20.63 -4.95 -8.98
CA ASP A 40 20.71 -6.23 -9.67
C ASP A 40 19.39 -6.99 -9.50
N ASP A 41 18.67 -7.15 -10.61
CA ASP A 41 17.37 -7.83 -10.63
C ASP A 41 17.47 -9.28 -10.15
N THR A 42 18.58 -9.97 -10.44
CA THR A 42 18.78 -11.37 -10.04
C THR A 42 18.92 -11.51 -8.53
N VAL A 43 19.70 -10.62 -7.91
CA VAL A 43 19.90 -10.57 -6.45
C VAL A 43 18.60 -10.20 -5.74
N ARG A 44 17.81 -9.30 -6.34
CA ARG A 44 16.51 -8.91 -5.80
C ARG A 44 15.51 -10.05 -5.87
N GLU A 45 15.37 -10.72 -7.02
CA GLU A 45 14.44 -11.83 -7.19
C GLU A 45 14.78 -13.02 -6.29
N THR A 46 16.06 -13.35 -6.14
CA THR A 46 16.50 -14.40 -5.22
C THR A 46 16.16 -14.07 -3.77
N ALA A 47 16.42 -12.83 -3.31
CA ALA A 47 16.04 -12.39 -1.97
C ALA A 47 14.52 -12.44 -1.72
N LEU A 48 13.71 -12.01 -2.71
CA LEU A 48 12.25 -12.09 -2.63
C LEU A 48 11.75 -13.55 -2.62
N GLY A 49 12.37 -14.43 -3.40
CA GLY A 49 12.08 -15.87 -3.42
C GLY A 49 12.38 -16.54 -2.08
N SER A 50 13.49 -16.21 -1.44
CA SER A 50 13.84 -16.67 -0.09
C SER A 50 12.80 -16.22 0.93
N LEU A 51 12.43 -14.93 0.95
CA LEU A 51 11.40 -14.41 1.87
C LEU A 51 10.03 -15.09 1.72
N ALA A 52 9.66 -15.49 0.50
CA ALA A 52 8.40 -16.15 0.21
C ALA A 52 8.36 -17.62 0.66
N THR A 53 9.52 -18.28 0.76
CA THR A 53 9.62 -19.74 0.98
C THR A 53 10.06 -20.09 2.39
N ASP A 54 10.91 -19.27 3.01
CA ASP A 54 11.59 -19.61 4.27
C ASP A 54 10.62 -19.60 5.47
N PRO A 55 10.42 -20.73 6.17
CA PRO A 55 9.50 -20.82 7.31
C PRO A 55 10.10 -20.27 8.63
N GLY A 56 11.42 -20.16 8.73
CA GLY A 56 12.14 -19.78 9.95
C GLY A 56 12.20 -18.28 10.24
N LEU A 57 11.59 -17.45 9.39
CA LEU A 57 11.75 -15.98 9.42
C LEU A 57 10.67 -15.25 10.23
N GLN A 58 9.74 -15.96 10.87
CA GLN A 58 8.67 -15.34 11.67
C GLN A 58 9.18 -14.32 12.71
N PRO A 59 10.30 -14.55 13.43
CA PRO A 59 10.84 -13.56 14.37
C PRO A 59 11.31 -12.26 13.70
N LEU A 60 11.59 -12.31 12.39
CA LEU A 60 12.09 -11.18 11.62
C LEU A 60 10.97 -10.30 11.04
N LEU A 61 9.77 -10.85 10.90
CA LEU A 61 8.58 -10.18 10.36
C LEU A 61 8.33 -8.76 10.90
N PRO A 62 8.30 -8.50 12.23
CA PRO A 62 8.08 -7.14 12.74
C PRO A 62 9.15 -6.15 12.27
N TYR A 63 10.39 -6.61 12.10
CA TYR A 63 11.49 -5.78 11.65
C TYR A 63 11.44 -5.52 10.15
N LEU A 64 11.03 -6.50 9.34
CA LEU A 64 10.82 -6.31 7.90
C LEU A 64 9.69 -5.32 7.62
N ILE A 65 8.57 -5.43 8.33
CA ILE A 65 7.43 -4.51 8.17
C ILE A 65 7.84 -3.09 8.57
N LYS A 66 8.51 -2.94 9.72
CA LYS A 66 9.02 -1.63 10.15
C LYS A 66 10.05 -1.06 9.18
N ALA A 67 10.95 -1.89 8.66
CA ALA A 67 11.94 -1.47 7.67
C ALA A 67 11.25 -0.97 6.39
N ALA A 68 10.24 -1.70 5.89
CA ALA A 68 9.44 -1.29 4.74
C ALA A 68 8.75 0.06 5.00
N GLN A 69 8.15 0.24 6.18
CA GLN A 69 7.51 1.50 6.58
C GLN A 69 8.49 2.68 6.60
N ASP A 70 9.61 2.51 7.30
CA ASP A 70 10.63 3.55 7.43
C ASP A 70 11.25 3.88 6.06
N HIS A 71 11.45 2.88 5.19
CA HIS A 71 12.04 3.08 3.87
C HIS A 71 11.08 3.77 2.91
N ILE A 72 9.82 3.32 2.86
CA ILE A 72 8.81 3.93 2.00
C ILE A 72 8.56 5.39 2.41
N THR A 73 8.47 5.69 3.70
CA THR A 73 8.22 7.06 4.18
C THR A 73 9.40 8.00 3.93
N LYS A 74 10.64 7.50 3.96
CA LYS A 74 11.86 8.29 3.68
C LYS A 74 12.12 8.47 2.18
N HIS A 75 11.82 7.46 1.36
CA HIS A 75 12.20 7.41 -0.05
C HIS A 75 11.01 7.54 -1.01
N LEU A 76 9.94 8.26 -0.63
CA LEU A 76 8.74 8.47 -1.45
C LEU A 76 9.03 9.04 -2.86
N ARG A 77 10.17 9.73 -3.03
CA ARG A 77 10.60 10.32 -4.31
C ARG A 77 11.26 9.30 -5.25
N GLN A 78 11.77 8.18 -4.75
CA GLN A 78 12.46 7.17 -5.56
C GLN A 78 11.49 6.01 -5.83
N LEU A 79 10.84 6.04 -7.00
CA LEU A 79 9.79 5.09 -7.33
C LEU A 79 10.27 3.62 -7.26
N TRP A 80 11.48 3.36 -7.74
CA TRP A 80 12.05 2.01 -7.79
C TRP A 80 12.28 1.41 -6.39
N GLU A 81 12.67 2.23 -5.41
CA GLU A 81 12.88 1.80 -4.02
C GLU A 81 11.55 1.46 -3.34
N VAL A 82 10.54 2.29 -3.55
CA VAL A 82 9.18 2.02 -3.05
C VAL A 82 8.62 0.76 -3.72
N ALA A 83 8.86 0.58 -5.02
CA ALA A 83 8.44 -0.62 -5.74
C ALA A 83 9.12 -1.88 -5.20
N ALA A 84 10.42 -1.83 -4.92
CA ALA A 84 11.15 -2.93 -4.30
C ALA A 84 10.60 -3.28 -2.91
N MET A 85 10.29 -2.28 -2.09
CA MET A 85 9.71 -2.51 -0.76
C MET A 85 8.28 -3.06 -0.83
N VAL A 86 7.46 -2.61 -1.78
CA VAL A 86 6.13 -3.18 -2.01
C VAL A 86 6.23 -4.63 -2.50
N ALA A 87 7.21 -4.95 -3.35
CA ALA A 87 7.49 -6.33 -3.77
C ALA A 87 7.96 -7.21 -2.60
N MET A 88 8.74 -6.67 -1.66
CA MET A 88 9.09 -7.36 -0.41
C MET A 88 7.86 -7.65 0.43
N VAL A 89 6.94 -6.70 0.57
CA VAL A 89 5.67 -6.92 1.29
C VAL A 89 4.83 -8.00 0.60
N ASP A 90 4.77 -8.02 -0.73
CA ASP A 90 4.09 -9.08 -1.49
C ASP A 90 4.73 -10.46 -1.24
N ALA A 91 6.05 -10.56 -1.29
CA ALA A 91 6.77 -11.81 -1.00
C ALA A 91 6.48 -12.32 0.43
N VAL A 92 6.47 -11.41 1.41
CA VAL A 92 6.08 -11.73 2.79
C VAL A 92 4.62 -12.20 2.86
N LEU A 93 3.69 -11.54 2.19
CA LEU A 93 2.27 -11.93 2.21
C LEU A 93 2.01 -13.29 1.54
N ARG A 94 2.83 -13.68 0.55
CA ARG A 94 2.74 -14.99 -0.10
C ARG A 94 3.24 -16.14 0.77
N ASN A 95 4.06 -15.86 1.77
CA ASN A 95 4.57 -16.89 2.65
C ASN A 95 3.49 -17.34 3.65
N GLY A 96 2.94 -18.53 3.43
CA GLY A 96 1.89 -19.10 4.28
C GLY A 96 2.33 -19.42 5.72
N ASN A 97 3.63 -19.37 6.02
CA ASN A 97 4.16 -19.59 7.36
C ASN A 97 4.09 -18.35 8.25
N PHE A 98 3.82 -17.17 7.67
CA PHE A 98 3.78 -15.93 8.46
C PHE A 98 2.44 -15.66 9.13
N PHE A 99 2.48 -15.44 10.44
CA PHE A 99 1.30 -14.98 11.20
C PHE A 99 1.17 -13.45 11.11
N MET A 100 0.43 -12.98 10.11
CA MET A 100 0.31 -11.56 9.74
C MET A 100 -0.72 -10.76 10.56
N VAL A 101 -1.68 -11.44 11.19
CA VAL A 101 -2.79 -10.84 11.95
C VAL A 101 -2.36 -9.72 12.91
N PRO A 102 -1.34 -9.89 13.78
CA PRO A 102 -0.93 -8.85 14.72
C PRO A 102 -0.33 -7.62 14.01
N TYR A 103 0.11 -7.73 12.76
CA TYR A 103 0.78 -6.66 12.03
C TYR A 103 -0.10 -5.97 10.97
N LEU A 104 -1.35 -6.41 10.79
CA LEU A 104 -2.28 -5.82 9.80
C LEU A 104 -2.48 -4.31 10.01
N HIS A 105 -2.54 -3.87 11.26
CA HIS A 105 -2.69 -2.46 11.62
C HIS A 105 -1.48 -1.59 11.23
N GLN A 106 -0.30 -2.20 11.03
CA GLN A 106 0.91 -1.55 10.53
C GLN A 106 1.00 -1.62 9.00
N LEU A 107 0.62 -2.76 8.41
CA LEU A 107 0.65 -2.94 6.95
C LEU A 107 -0.41 -2.13 6.19
N ILE A 108 -1.62 -2.01 6.74
CA ILE A 108 -2.71 -1.27 6.07
C ILE A 108 -2.33 0.20 5.83
N PRO A 109 -1.84 0.96 6.84
CA PRO A 109 -1.36 2.32 6.61
C PRO A 109 -0.20 2.40 5.62
N LEU A 110 0.71 1.43 5.62
CA LEU A 110 1.81 1.38 4.66
C LEU A 110 1.30 1.31 3.22
N LEU A 111 0.40 0.36 2.94
CA LEU A 111 -0.22 0.20 1.62
C LEU A 111 -1.10 1.41 1.26
N LEU A 112 -1.84 1.98 2.21
CA LEU A 112 -2.62 3.19 1.97
C LEU A 112 -1.74 4.40 1.61
N THR A 113 -0.54 4.50 2.19
CA THR A 113 0.42 5.57 1.89
C THR A 113 0.94 5.45 0.46
N THR A 114 1.20 4.23 -0.03
CA THR A 114 1.63 4.01 -1.43
C THR A 114 0.49 4.17 -2.42
N ILE A 115 -0.77 3.92 -2.03
CA ILE A 115 -1.96 4.10 -2.88
C ILE A 115 -2.36 5.58 -2.99
N VAL A 116 -2.48 6.28 -1.85
CA VAL A 116 -3.06 7.63 -1.75
C VAL A 116 -1.97 8.71 -1.65
N GLY A 117 -0.68 8.33 -1.65
CA GLY A 117 0.44 9.27 -1.52
C GLY A 117 0.43 10.37 -2.58
N ARG A 118 0.49 11.63 -2.11
CA ARG A 118 0.44 12.85 -2.96
C ARG A 118 1.65 12.96 -3.89
N HIS A 119 2.83 12.52 -3.44
CA HIS A 119 4.11 12.64 -4.14
C HIS A 119 4.80 11.28 -4.18
N LEU A 120 4.36 10.41 -5.08
CA LEU A 120 5.09 9.18 -5.42
C LEU A 120 5.94 9.47 -6.66
N GLY A 121 7.26 9.35 -6.53
CA GLY A 121 8.20 9.62 -7.61
C GLY A 121 8.63 11.08 -7.72
N SER A 122 9.47 11.36 -8.70
CA SER A 122 10.05 12.69 -8.96
C SER A 122 9.09 13.66 -9.66
N GLY A 123 7.89 13.21 -10.02
CA GLY A 123 6.94 13.97 -10.84
C GLY A 123 7.19 13.83 -12.34
N ASP A 124 8.13 12.97 -12.74
CA ASP A 124 8.42 12.67 -14.14
C ASP A 124 7.30 11.79 -14.74
N PRO A 125 6.68 12.19 -15.87
CA PRO A 125 5.67 11.39 -16.55
C PRO A 125 6.19 10.06 -17.12
N ALA A 126 7.51 9.84 -17.20
CA ALA A 126 8.11 8.57 -17.60
C ALA A 126 8.10 7.50 -16.49
N GLU A 127 7.88 7.90 -15.23
CA GLU A 127 7.85 6.97 -14.10
C GLU A 127 6.44 6.34 -13.94
N ASP A 128 6.38 5.00 -14.06
CA ASP A 128 5.15 4.17 -13.96
C ASP A 128 4.59 4.05 -12.54
N HIS A 129 4.38 5.19 -11.89
CA HIS A 129 3.83 5.26 -10.55
C HIS A 129 2.38 4.74 -10.48
N TRP A 130 1.68 4.71 -11.62
CA TRP A 130 0.34 4.11 -11.77
C TRP A 130 0.34 2.60 -11.54
N ALA A 131 1.37 1.90 -12.04
CA ALA A 131 1.51 0.46 -11.90
C ALA A 131 1.78 0.07 -10.44
N LEU A 132 2.63 0.86 -9.76
CA LEU A 132 2.91 0.67 -8.33
C LEU A 132 1.65 0.81 -7.48
N ARG A 133 0.84 1.88 -7.72
CA ARG A 133 -0.44 2.07 -7.01
C ARG A 133 -1.40 0.90 -7.23
N ARG A 134 -1.48 0.36 -8.44
CA ARG A 134 -2.31 -0.81 -8.75
C ARG A 134 -1.83 -2.06 -8.02
N THR A 135 -0.53 -2.30 -7.96
CA THR A 135 0.04 -3.44 -7.24
C THR A 135 -0.23 -3.30 -5.74
N ALA A 136 0.00 -2.12 -5.15
CA ALA A 136 -0.34 -1.87 -3.74
C ALA A 136 -1.85 -2.04 -3.45
N ALA A 137 -2.73 -1.57 -4.35
CA ALA A 137 -4.17 -1.75 -4.23
C ALA A 137 -4.59 -3.22 -4.29
N ARG A 138 -3.98 -4.02 -5.18
CA ARG A 138 -4.20 -5.49 -5.21
C ARG A 138 -3.76 -6.17 -3.92
N LEU A 139 -2.60 -5.82 -3.39
CA LEU A 139 -2.12 -6.37 -2.11
C LEU A 139 -3.07 -6.01 -0.96
N LEU A 140 -3.51 -4.75 -0.90
CA LEU A 140 -4.46 -4.31 0.12
C LEU A 140 -5.78 -5.09 0.03
N ALA A 141 -6.32 -5.25 -1.18
CA ALA A 141 -7.55 -6.02 -1.39
C ALA A 141 -7.37 -7.49 -1.00
N GLY A 142 -6.25 -8.12 -1.36
CA GLY A 142 -5.94 -9.50 -0.97
C GLY A 142 -5.87 -9.69 0.54
N VAL A 143 -5.16 -8.80 1.23
CA VAL A 143 -5.05 -8.81 2.71
C VAL A 143 -6.42 -8.66 3.36
N LEU A 144 -7.23 -7.73 2.88
CA LEU A 144 -8.59 -7.52 3.42
C LEU A 144 -9.49 -8.71 3.14
N ALA A 145 -9.45 -9.29 1.94
CA ALA A 145 -10.26 -10.46 1.58
C ALA A 145 -9.91 -11.70 2.42
N GLN A 146 -8.63 -11.90 2.73
CA GLN A 146 -8.15 -13.02 3.55
C GLN A 146 -8.54 -12.87 5.03
N HIS A 147 -8.61 -11.64 5.54
CA HIS A 147 -8.83 -11.37 6.97
C HIS A 147 -10.19 -10.73 7.31
N GLN A 148 -11.09 -10.57 6.34
CA GLN A 148 -12.41 -9.96 6.53
C GLN A 148 -13.29 -10.71 7.54
N SER A 149 -13.19 -12.05 7.60
CA SER A 149 -13.98 -12.89 8.50
C SER A 149 -13.57 -12.69 9.96
N ALA A 150 -12.29 -12.45 10.21
CA ALA A 150 -11.75 -12.21 11.54
C ALA A 150 -11.89 -10.74 11.98
N TYR A 151 -11.82 -9.78 11.04
CA TYR A 151 -11.79 -8.34 11.36
C TYR A 151 -12.60 -7.46 10.40
N PRO A 152 -13.94 -7.57 10.38
CA PRO A 152 -14.80 -6.79 9.48
C PRO A 152 -14.67 -5.27 9.68
N LEU A 153 -14.43 -4.82 10.91
CA LEU A 153 -14.24 -3.40 11.23
C LEU A 153 -13.01 -2.78 10.55
N MET A 154 -11.97 -3.56 10.25
CA MET A 154 -10.79 -3.03 9.54
C MET A 154 -11.13 -2.68 8.10
N THR A 155 -11.86 -3.55 7.40
CA THR A 155 -12.32 -3.32 6.04
C THR A 155 -13.18 -2.06 5.95
N THR A 156 -14.12 -1.87 6.87
CA THR A 156 -14.96 -0.65 6.92
C THR A 156 -14.12 0.62 7.14
N ARG A 157 -13.11 0.56 8.01
CA ARG A 157 -12.21 1.70 8.24
C ARG A 157 -11.40 2.05 7.00
N VAL A 158 -10.86 1.05 6.30
CA VAL A 158 -10.12 1.25 5.05
C VAL A 158 -11.00 1.84 3.96
N GLN A 159 -12.20 1.28 3.76
CA GLN A 159 -13.19 1.81 2.81
C GLN A 159 -13.52 3.27 3.10
N LYS A 160 -13.77 3.61 4.37
CA LYS A 160 -14.03 5.00 4.78
C LYS A 160 -12.86 5.92 4.46
N THR A 161 -11.62 5.50 4.76
CA THR A 161 -10.42 6.29 4.44
C THR A 161 -10.26 6.52 2.94
N LEU A 162 -10.49 5.49 2.12
CA LEU A 162 -10.43 5.59 0.66
C LEU A 162 -11.53 6.50 0.10
N LEU A 163 -12.77 6.38 0.60
CA LEU A 163 -13.88 7.26 0.22
C LEU A 163 -13.63 8.72 0.62
N THR A 164 -13.13 8.97 1.83
CA THR A 164 -12.73 10.33 2.24
C THR A 164 -11.62 10.87 1.34
N ALA A 165 -10.68 10.02 0.90
CA ALA A 165 -9.66 10.45 -0.05
C ALA A 165 -10.19 10.69 -1.47
N LEU A 166 -11.33 10.10 -1.83
CA LEU A 166 -11.95 10.27 -3.12
C LEU A 166 -12.85 11.52 -3.19
N VAL A 167 -13.61 11.78 -2.11
CA VAL A 167 -14.53 12.92 -1.99
C VAL A 167 -13.80 14.25 -1.73
N ASP A 168 -12.61 14.20 -1.12
CA ASP A 168 -11.84 15.40 -0.83
C ASP A 168 -11.22 16.01 -2.10
N ASP A 169 -11.75 17.16 -2.52
CA ASP A 169 -11.33 17.88 -3.73
C ASP A 169 -9.94 18.53 -3.62
N SER A 170 -9.38 18.64 -2.42
CA SER A 170 -8.01 19.16 -2.23
C SER A 170 -6.91 18.14 -2.59
N LYS A 171 -7.29 16.87 -2.80
CA LYS A 171 -6.36 15.78 -3.06
C LYS A 171 -6.01 15.67 -4.54
N ALA A 172 -4.76 15.28 -4.79
CA ALA A 172 -4.23 15.13 -6.14
C ALA A 172 -4.99 14.04 -6.93
N VAL A 173 -5.12 14.21 -8.24
CA VAL A 173 -5.77 13.26 -9.17
C VAL A 173 -5.15 11.86 -9.04
N THR A 174 -3.84 11.81 -8.80
CA THR A 174 -3.05 10.62 -8.52
C THR A 174 -3.56 9.82 -7.31
N SER A 175 -3.90 10.50 -6.21
CA SER A 175 -4.47 9.92 -5.01
C SER A 175 -5.91 9.43 -5.25
N LYS A 176 -6.70 10.18 -6.03
CA LYS A 176 -8.08 9.82 -6.39
C LYS A 176 -8.11 8.54 -7.24
N TYR A 177 -7.25 8.43 -8.25
CA TYR A 177 -7.11 7.21 -9.06
C TYR A 177 -6.76 5.98 -8.19
N GLY A 178 -5.79 6.12 -7.28
CA GLY A 178 -5.42 5.04 -6.37
C GLY A 178 -6.60 4.59 -5.51
N ALA A 179 -7.39 5.55 -5.01
CA ALA A 179 -8.59 5.27 -4.23
C ALA A 179 -9.67 4.54 -5.05
N VAL A 180 -9.92 4.94 -6.30
CA VAL A 180 -10.86 4.26 -7.20
C VAL A 180 -10.43 2.82 -7.47
N VAL A 181 -9.16 2.60 -7.84
CA VAL A 181 -8.64 1.25 -8.12
C VAL A 181 -8.72 0.36 -6.89
N ALA A 182 -8.36 0.88 -5.71
CA ALA A 182 -8.49 0.12 -4.47
C ALA A 182 -9.95 -0.23 -4.18
N LEU A 183 -10.86 0.74 -4.21
CA LEU A 183 -12.29 0.51 -3.94
C LEU A 183 -12.93 -0.47 -4.93
N ALA A 184 -12.54 -0.43 -6.21
CA ALA A 184 -12.99 -1.38 -7.22
C ALA A 184 -12.56 -2.83 -6.90
N LEU A 185 -11.37 -3.01 -6.31
CA LEU A 185 -10.84 -4.32 -5.93
C LEU A 185 -11.36 -4.85 -4.59
N LEU A 186 -11.87 -3.99 -3.71
CA LEU A 186 -12.43 -4.40 -2.40
C LEU A 186 -13.82 -5.09 -2.49
N GLY A 187 -14.49 -5.03 -3.64
CA GLY A 187 -15.71 -5.81 -3.93
C GLY A 187 -16.99 -4.98 -4.14
N THR A 188 -18.11 -5.70 -4.36
CA THR A 188 -19.40 -5.15 -4.84
C THR A 188 -20.00 -4.04 -3.97
N HIS A 189 -19.85 -4.11 -2.63
CA HIS A 189 -20.37 -3.07 -1.75
C HIS A 189 -19.58 -1.76 -1.88
N SER A 190 -18.25 -1.85 -2.03
CA SER A 190 -17.39 -0.69 -2.28
C SER A 190 -17.60 -0.14 -3.70
N ALA A 191 -17.83 -1.01 -4.68
CA ALA A 191 -18.17 -0.61 -6.04
C ALA A 191 -19.50 0.15 -6.12
N ARG A 192 -20.54 -0.27 -5.37
CA ARG A 192 -21.81 0.47 -5.29
C ARG A 192 -21.64 1.87 -4.71
N MET A 193 -20.78 2.03 -3.70
CA MET A 193 -20.45 3.35 -3.15
C MET A 193 -19.73 4.25 -4.18
N LEU A 194 -18.89 3.67 -5.03
CA LEU A 194 -18.28 4.39 -6.16
C LEU A 194 -19.33 4.84 -7.18
N VAL A 195 -20.28 3.98 -7.53
CA VAL A 195 -21.35 4.28 -8.51
C VAL A 195 -22.25 5.42 -8.03
N THR A 196 -22.59 5.47 -6.74
CA THR A 196 -23.38 6.59 -6.16
C THR A 196 -22.68 7.94 -6.30
N GLU A 197 -21.35 7.95 -6.18
CA GLU A 197 -20.54 9.16 -6.28
C GLU A 197 -20.03 9.43 -7.72
N ALA A 198 -20.20 8.47 -8.64
CA ALA A 198 -19.82 8.54 -10.06
C ALA A 198 -20.31 9.77 -10.85
N PRO A 199 -21.54 10.28 -10.69
CA PRO A 199 -21.98 11.47 -11.44
C PRO A 199 -21.20 12.74 -11.09
N ARG A 200 -20.56 12.81 -9.91
CA ARG A 200 -19.61 13.89 -9.56
C ARG A 200 -18.21 13.65 -10.14
N TYR A 201 -17.84 12.38 -10.37
CA TYR A 201 -16.51 12.00 -10.84
C TYR A 201 -16.32 12.11 -12.36
N GLU A 202 -17.35 11.83 -13.17
CA GLU A 202 -17.26 12.03 -14.63
C GLU A 202 -17.03 13.50 -15.03
N ALA A 203 -17.71 14.43 -14.34
CA ALA A 203 -17.60 15.87 -14.64
C ALA A 203 -16.30 16.52 -14.13
N GLY A 204 -15.74 16.05 -13.00
CA GLY A 204 -14.61 16.73 -12.33
C GLY A 204 -13.25 16.03 -12.45
N ILE A 205 -13.21 14.70 -12.56
CA ILE A 205 -11.95 13.92 -12.57
C ILE A 205 -11.64 13.42 -13.97
N PHE A 206 -12.65 12.98 -14.71
CA PHE A 206 -12.44 12.49 -16.07
C PHE A 206 -12.40 13.60 -17.12
N ALA A 207 -13.05 14.75 -16.94
CA ALA A 207 -12.98 15.86 -17.91
C ALA A 207 -11.55 16.41 -18.16
N PRO A 208 -10.71 16.72 -17.15
CA PRO A 208 -9.32 17.16 -17.38
C PRO A 208 -8.33 16.02 -17.67
N VAL A 209 -8.75 14.75 -17.46
CA VAL A 209 -7.96 13.56 -17.81
C VAL A 209 -8.26 13.07 -19.24
N LEU A 210 -9.47 13.30 -19.74
CA LEU A 210 -9.94 12.96 -21.10
C LEU A 210 -9.82 14.13 -22.09
N GLY A 211 -9.81 15.37 -21.60
CA GLY A 211 -9.67 16.58 -22.40
C GLY A 211 -8.21 17.02 -22.46
N GLY A 212 -7.52 16.68 -23.54
CA GLY A 212 -6.24 17.33 -23.84
C GLY A 212 -6.45 18.85 -23.98
N GLY A 213 -5.77 19.63 -23.15
CA GLY A 213 -5.63 21.08 -23.36
C GLY A 213 -5.83 21.93 -22.12
N THR A 214 -4.71 22.45 -21.64
CA THR A 214 -4.54 23.77 -20.99
C THR A 214 -5.35 24.07 -19.73
N GLU A 215 -4.72 23.91 -18.56
CA GLU A 215 -4.30 25.06 -17.73
C GLU A 215 -3.48 24.61 -16.49
N GLY A 216 -2.21 25.03 -16.44
CA GLY A 216 -1.49 25.40 -15.21
C GLY A 216 -1.30 24.38 -14.09
N GLY A 217 -0.52 23.31 -14.31
CA GLY A 217 0.12 22.57 -13.21
C GLY A 217 0.38 21.10 -13.50
N THR A 218 1.51 20.80 -14.16
CA THR A 218 2.25 19.51 -14.13
C THR A 218 1.43 18.25 -13.79
N ALA A 219 0.40 17.97 -14.59
CA ALA A 219 -0.43 16.78 -14.43
C ALA A 219 0.15 15.65 -15.29
N CYS A 220 0.72 14.64 -14.64
CA CYS A 220 1.10 13.40 -15.30
C CYS A 220 -0.14 12.74 -15.91
N ALA A 221 -0.17 12.57 -17.24
CA ALA A 221 -1.26 11.90 -17.94
C ALA A 221 -1.38 10.43 -17.50
N VAL A 222 -2.62 9.94 -17.36
CA VAL A 222 -2.92 8.52 -17.09
C VAL A 222 -2.76 7.75 -18.40
N PRO A 223 -2.04 6.61 -18.44
CA PRO A 223 -1.95 5.81 -19.67
C PRO A 223 -3.32 5.29 -20.11
N ALA A 224 -3.69 5.45 -21.39
CA ALA A 224 -4.99 5.07 -21.96
C ALA A 224 -5.36 3.57 -21.77
N ALA A 225 -4.37 2.69 -21.57
CA ALA A 225 -4.60 1.28 -21.23
C ALA A 225 -5.22 1.10 -19.83
N ASN A 226 -4.95 2.03 -18.92
CA ASN A 226 -5.47 2.02 -17.55
C ASN A 226 -6.90 2.57 -17.50
N GLU A 227 -7.27 3.46 -18.41
CA GLU A 227 -8.62 3.99 -18.58
C GLU A 227 -9.62 2.93 -19.02
N ARG A 228 -9.24 2.05 -19.97
CA ARG A 228 -10.08 0.93 -20.39
C ARG A 228 -10.37 -0.04 -19.25
N ASN A 229 -9.37 -0.32 -18.41
CA ASN A 229 -9.54 -1.23 -17.27
C ASN A 229 -10.41 -0.62 -16.17
N VAL A 230 -10.28 0.68 -15.90
CA VAL A 230 -11.15 1.37 -14.95
C VAL A 230 -12.57 1.47 -15.49
N ARG A 231 -12.76 1.80 -16.78
CA ARG A 231 -14.07 1.77 -17.43
C ARG A 231 -14.69 0.38 -17.45
N GLN A 232 -13.95 -0.66 -17.82
CA GLN A 232 -14.43 -2.04 -17.74
C GLN A 232 -14.77 -2.47 -16.32
N LEU A 233 -14.01 -2.02 -15.31
CA LEU A 233 -14.35 -2.28 -13.91
C LEU A 233 -15.62 -1.51 -13.50
N LEU A 234 -15.79 -0.26 -13.91
CA LEU A 234 -17.01 0.51 -13.62
C LEU A 234 -18.24 -0.05 -14.36
N ASP A 235 -18.10 -0.41 -15.64
CA ASP A 235 -19.15 -1.00 -16.47
C ASP A 235 -19.53 -2.43 -16.04
N ALA A 236 -18.58 -3.21 -15.50
CA ALA A 236 -18.86 -4.55 -14.95
C ALA A 236 -19.62 -4.51 -13.61
N TYR A 237 -19.67 -3.34 -12.95
CA TYR A 237 -20.34 -3.15 -11.66
C TYR A 237 -21.52 -2.16 -11.71
N ALA A 238 -21.84 -1.60 -12.89
CA ALA A 238 -23.08 -0.89 -13.20
C ALA A 238 -24.22 -1.89 -13.51
#